data_AF-A0A8T6N948-F1
#
_entry.id   AF-A0A8T6N948-F1
#
_cell.length_a   1.000
_cell.length_b   1.000
_cell.length_c   1.000
_cell.angle_alpha   90.00
_cell.angle_beta   90.00
_cell.angle_gamma   90.00
#
_symmetry.space_group_name_H-M   'P 1'
#
loop_
_entity.id
_entity.type
_entity.pdbx_description
1 polymer ?
#
loop_
_entity_poly.entity_id
_entity_poly.type
_entity_poly.pdbx_seq_one_letter_code
_entity_poly.pdbx_strand_id
1 'polypeptide(L)'
;FQKYPVKYHAKKRAMRDTEEGARYECASCKELFRSGEVQVDHVVPCGSLKTYEDLPQFVERMFCEVEGFQVLCKPCHQTKTNEERKQRNG
;
A
#
# COMPACT_ATOMS: atom_id res chain seq x y z
N PHE A 1 -5.66 19.42 -9.85
CA PHE A 1 -6.78 18.51 -9.51
C PHE A 1 -6.19 17.12 -9.27
N GLN A 2 -6.15 16.61 -8.03
CA GLN A 2 -5.69 15.24 -7.77
C GLN A 2 -6.86 14.28 -7.98
N LYS A 3 -6.73 13.36 -8.95
CA LYS A 3 -7.82 12.44 -9.36
C LYS A 3 -8.13 11.32 -8.35
N TYR A 4 -7.32 11.13 -7.30
CA TYR A 4 -7.60 10.19 -6.21
C TYR A 4 -6.71 10.50 -4.99
N PRO A 5 -7.15 11.34 -4.04
CA PRO A 5 -6.27 11.92 -3.02
C PRO A 5 -5.90 10.92 -1.92
N VAL A 6 -6.62 9.80 -1.79
CA VAL A 6 -6.47 8.84 -0.68
C VAL A 6 -5.06 8.23 -0.62
N LYS A 7 -4.51 7.81 -1.76
CA LYS A 7 -3.12 7.29 -1.82
C LYS A 7 -2.09 8.37 -1.46
N TYR A 8 -2.35 9.62 -1.86
CA TYR A 8 -1.51 10.75 -1.48
C TYR A 8 -1.60 11.00 0.03
N HIS A 9 -2.79 10.92 0.64
CA HIS A 9 -2.98 11.04 2.08
C HIS A 9 -2.26 9.93 2.85
N ALA A 10 -2.32 8.68 2.38
CA ALA A 10 -1.58 7.56 2.98
C ALA A 10 -0.07 7.84 2.97
N LYS A 11 0.44 8.26 1.81
CA LYS A 11 1.86 8.63 1.66
C LYS A 11 2.25 9.81 2.56
N LYS A 12 1.38 10.83 2.68
CA LYS A 12 1.60 11.98 3.55
C LYS A 12 1.59 11.61 5.04
N ARG A 13 0.71 10.68 5.47
CA ARG A 13 0.67 10.18 6.87
C ARG A 13 1.96 9.46 7.27
N ALA A 14 2.58 8.75 6.32
CA ALA A 14 3.87 8.10 6.54
C ALA A 14 5.08 9.04 6.43
N MET A 15 4.89 10.30 6.01
CA MET A 15 5.97 11.25 5.83
C MET A 15 6.56 11.66 7.20
N ARG A 16 7.87 11.76 7.26
CA ARG A 16 8.66 12.28 8.37
C ARG A 16 9.64 13.30 7.81
N ASP A 17 9.66 14.48 8.41
CA ASP A 17 10.67 15.49 8.09
C ASP A 17 11.96 15.14 8.81
N THR A 18 13.05 15.04 8.05
CA THR A 18 14.40 14.82 8.57
C THR A 18 15.33 15.92 8.07
N GLU A 19 16.54 16.01 8.62
CA GLU A 19 17.55 16.98 8.18
C GLU A 19 17.91 16.83 6.69
N GLU A 20 17.82 15.60 6.17
CA GLU A 20 18.06 15.28 4.76
C GLU A 20 16.81 15.40 3.87
N GLY A 21 15.74 16.01 4.38
CA GLY A 21 14.46 16.18 3.71
C GLY A 21 13.46 15.05 3.97
N ALA A 22 12.27 15.18 3.38
CA ALA A 22 11.15 14.28 3.66
C ALA A 22 11.47 12.80 3.35
N ARG A 23 11.31 11.95 4.38
CA ARG A 23 11.37 10.49 4.31
C ARG A 23 10.01 9.88 4.62
N TYR A 24 9.86 8.61 4.30
CA TYR A 24 8.60 7.86 4.46
C TYR A 24 8.86 6.62 5.29
N GLU A 25 8.13 6.50 6.39
CA GLU A 25 8.25 5.38 7.32
C GLU A 25 7.56 4.13 6.75
N CYS A 26 8.29 3.02 6.69
CA CYS A 26 7.74 1.73 6.32
C CYS A 26 6.90 1.15 7.46
N ALA A 27 5.64 0.79 7.18
CA ALA A 27 4.74 0.24 8.17
C ALA A 27 5.20 -1.12 8.73
N SER A 28 5.98 -1.90 7.96
CA SER A 28 6.49 -3.21 8.35
C SER A 28 7.80 -3.12 9.15
N CYS A 29 8.86 -2.56 8.57
CA CYS A 29 10.18 -2.53 9.21
C CYS A 29 10.46 -1.26 10.02
N LYS A 30 9.58 -0.26 10.00
CA LYS A 30 9.70 1.02 10.72
C LYS A 30 10.88 1.93 10.33
N GLU A 31 11.65 1.53 9.32
CA GLU A 31 12.74 2.35 8.77
C GLU A 31 12.24 3.46 7.82
N LEU A 32 13.07 4.49 7.63
CA LEU A 32 12.77 5.68 6.83
C LEU A 32 13.40 5.62 5.44
N PHE A 33 12.60 5.83 4.40
CA PHE A 33 13.01 5.70 3.00
C PHE A 33 12.72 6.94 2.16
N ARG A 34 13.39 7.10 1.02
CA ARG A 34 13.04 8.16 0.05
C ARG A 34 11.72 7.85 -0.64
N SER A 35 11.09 8.91 -1.18
CA SER A 35 9.81 8.83 -1.89
C SER A 35 9.75 7.74 -2.99
N GLY A 36 10.86 7.51 -3.69
CA GLY A 36 10.99 6.52 -4.77
C GLY A 36 11.30 5.09 -4.33
N GLU A 37 11.53 4.87 -3.04
CA GLU A 37 11.88 3.58 -2.42
C GLU A 37 10.70 2.94 -1.69
N VAL A 38 9.58 3.64 -1.61
CA VAL A 38 8.34 3.17 -0.98
C VAL A 38 7.20 2.99 -1.99
N GLN A 39 6.23 2.16 -1.62
CA GLN A 39 4.97 1.94 -2.33
C GLN A 39 3.80 2.11 -1.36
N VAL A 40 2.70 2.67 -1.87
CA VAL A 40 1.42 2.70 -1.15
C VAL A 40 0.66 1.42 -1.49
N ASP A 41 0.39 0.62 -0.48
CA ASP A 41 -0.11 -0.74 -0.56
C ASP A 41 -1.42 -0.87 0.21
N HIS A 42 -2.31 -1.76 -0.23
CA HIS A 42 -3.56 -2.02 0.51
C HIS A 42 -3.25 -2.90 1.70
N VAL A 43 -3.69 -2.55 2.91
CA VAL A 43 -3.50 -3.41 4.10
C VAL A 43 -4.13 -4.78 3.87
N VAL A 44 -5.38 -4.79 3.42
CA VAL A 44 -6.10 -6.00 2.97
C VAL A 44 -6.08 -6.03 1.44
N PRO A 45 -5.54 -7.08 0.79
CA PRO A 45 -5.49 -7.13 -0.66
C PRO A 45 -6.89 -7.11 -1.28
N CYS A 46 -7.03 -6.43 -2.42
CA CYS A 46 -8.32 -6.33 -3.12
C CYS A 46 -8.90 -7.70 -3.52
N GLY A 47 -8.04 -8.72 -3.64
CA GLY A 47 -8.44 -10.08 -3.97
C GLY A 47 -8.35 -10.38 -5.47
N SER A 48 -9.19 -11.31 -5.93
CA SER A 48 -9.28 -11.70 -7.34
C SER A 48 -10.15 -10.71 -8.13
N LEU A 49 -9.99 -10.70 -9.45
CA LEU A 49 -10.86 -10.00 -10.41
C LEU A 49 -10.96 -10.85 -11.69
N LYS A 50 -11.25 -12.14 -11.51
CA LYS A 50 -11.28 -13.15 -12.57
C LYS A 50 -12.71 -13.49 -12.99
N THR A 51 -13.67 -13.42 -12.07
CA THR A 51 -15.09 -13.70 -12.35
C THR A 51 -15.98 -12.54 -11.93
N TYR A 52 -17.25 -12.56 -12.32
CA TYR A 52 -18.20 -11.51 -11.93
C TYR A 52 -18.46 -11.49 -10.43
N GLU A 53 -18.41 -12.65 -9.79
CA GLU A 53 -18.59 -12.82 -8.34
C GLU A 53 -17.47 -12.15 -7.53
N ASP A 54 -16.29 -11.93 -8.14
CA ASP A 54 -15.18 -11.21 -7.50
C ASP A 54 -15.46 -9.69 -7.39
N LEU A 55 -16.32 -9.12 -8.25
CA LEU A 55 -16.49 -7.68 -8.41
C LEU A 55 -16.88 -6.96 -7.10
N PRO A 56 -17.89 -7.41 -6.33
CA PRO A 56 -18.34 -6.65 -5.16
C PRO A 56 -17.22 -6.45 -4.14
N GLN A 57 -16.51 -7.53 -3.79
CA GLN A 57 -15.42 -7.48 -2.81
C GLN A 57 -14.19 -6.72 -3.34
N PHE A 58 -13.85 -6.92 -4.61
CA PHE A 58 -12.71 -6.22 -5.22
C PHE A 58 -12.93 -4.71 -5.20
N VAL A 59 -14.11 -4.24 -5.60
CA VAL A 59 -14.45 -2.82 -5.65
C VAL A 59 -14.48 -2.22 -4.25
N GLU A 60 -15.09 -2.90 -3.27
CA GLU A 60 -15.12 -2.45 -1.86
C GLU A 60 -13.72 -2.20 -1.31
N ARG A 61 -12.77 -3.10 -1.57
CA ARG A 61 -11.39 -2.97 -1.08
C ARG A 61 -10.54 -1.99 -1.90
N MET A 62 -10.74 -1.93 -3.20
CA MET A 62 -10.01 -1.04 -4.10
C MET A 62 -10.26 0.44 -3.78
N PHE A 63 -11.48 0.77 -3.37
CA PHE A 63 -11.89 2.13 -3.01
C PHE A 63 -11.99 2.34 -1.50
N CYS A 64 -11.07 1.74 -0.73
CA CYS A 64 -11.00 1.95 0.72
C CYS A 64 -10.52 3.37 1.07
N GLU A 65 -10.87 3.78 2.29
CA GLU A 65 -10.35 4.98 2.93
C GLU A 65 -8.84 4.88 3.20
N VAL A 66 -8.24 5.99 3.62
CA VAL A 66 -6.79 6.09 3.83
C VAL A 66 -6.25 5.10 4.86
N GLU A 67 -7.07 4.68 5.83
CA GLU A 67 -6.77 3.63 6.81
C GLU A 67 -6.61 2.24 6.17
N GLY A 68 -7.21 2.01 4.99
CA GLY A 68 -7.04 0.80 4.21
C GLY A 68 -5.71 0.71 3.46
N PHE A 69 -4.87 1.75 3.54
CA PHE A 69 -3.55 1.79 2.93
C PHE A 69 -2.42 1.80 3.98
N GLN A 70 -1.29 1.22 3.59
CA GLN A 70 -0.02 1.29 4.30
C GLN A 70 1.09 1.73 3.33
N VAL A 71 2.17 2.28 3.88
CA VAL A 71 3.38 2.60 3.10
C VAL A 71 4.45 1.58 3.43
N LEU A 72 4.97 0.90 2.41
CA LEU A 72 6.01 -0.13 2.57
C LEU A 72 7.22 0.23 1.73
N CYS A 73 8.42 -0.04 2.23
CA CYS A 73 9.61 -0.06 1.38
C CYS A 73 9.50 -1.18 0.33
N LYS A 74 10.17 -1.02 -0.81
CA LYS A 74 10.15 -2.03 -1.89
C LYS A 74 10.48 -3.46 -1.42
N PRO A 75 11.48 -3.70 -0.55
CA PRO A 75 11.74 -5.05 -0.03
C PRO A 75 10.55 -5.64 0.74
N CYS A 76 10.02 -4.92 1.74
CA CYS A 76 8.86 -5.38 2.52
C CYS A 76 7.62 -5.59 1.65
N HIS A 77 7.38 -4.69 0.69
CA HIS A 77 6.29 -4.83 -0.27
C HIS A 77 6.43 -6.09 -1.13
N GLN A 78 7.64 -6.38 -1.61
CA GLN A 78 7.91 -7.58 -2.40
C GLN A 78 7.72 -8.87 -1.58
N THR A 79 8.15 -8.88 -0.32
CA THR A 79 7.92 -10.00 0.61
C THR A 79 6.42 -10.25 0.77
N LYS A 80 5.65 -9.21 1.10
CA LYS A 80 4.19 -9.29 1.22
C LYS A 80 3.54 -9.81 -0.06
N THR A 81 3.89 -9.23 -1.21
CA THR A 81 3.36 -9.66 -2.53
C THR A 81 3.60 -11.15 -2.78
N ASN A 82 4.77 -11.67 -2.39
CA ASN A 82 5.11 -13.08 -2.56
C ASN A 82 4.30 -13.98 -1.63
N GLU A 83 4.08 -13.56 -0.38
CA GLU A 83 3.25 -14.28 0.59
C GLU A 83 1.79 -14.35 0.14
N GLU A 84 1.21 -13.24 -0.31
CA GLU A 84 -0.16 -13.20 -0.84
C GLU A 84 -0.32 -14.09 -2.08
N ARG A 85 0.67 -14.10 -2.98
CA ARG A 85 0.67 -15.00 -4.14
C ARG A 85 0.71 -16.47 -3.74
N LYS A 86 1.48 -16.82 -2.70
CA LYS A 86 1.52 -18.19 -2.17
C LYS A 86 0.16 -18.59 -1.61
N GLN A 87 -0.47 -17.72 -0.81
CA GLN A 87 -1.80 -17.97 -0.21
C GLN A 87 -2.91 -18.13 -1.25
N ARG A 88 -2.79 -17.49 -2.42
CA ARG A 88 -3.77 -17.62 -3.52
C ARG A 88 -3.62 -18.91 -4.33
N ASN A 89 -2.40 -19.46 -4.37
CA ASN A 89 -2.05 -20.57 -5.26
C ASN A 89 -1.88 -21.91 -4.51
N GLY A 90 -1.93 -21.90 -3.17
CA GLY A 90 -1.99 -23.10 -2.33
C GLY A 90 -3.41 -23.38 -1.91
#